data_AF-A0A0C3QNE2-F1
#
_entry.id   AF-A0A0C3QNE2-F1
#
_cell.length_a   1.000
_cell.length_b   1.000
_cell.length_c   1.000
_cell.angle_alpha   90.00
_cell.angle_beta   90.00
_cell.angle_gamma   90.00
#
_symmetry.space_group_name_H-M   'P 1'
#
loop_
_entity.id
_entity.type
_entity.pdbx_description
1 polymer ?
#
loop_
_entity_poly.entity_id
_entity_poly.type
_entity_poly.pdbx_seq_one_letter_code
_entity_poly.pdbx_strand_id
1 'polypeptide(L)'
;MLIPSSLFVLATTLLSYVSANNTSFPLSTVLRNPPPPPPASDSRNLLASQSHYFNQLIDHTNPSRGTFKQRYFFTDEFWTHQGDPIVVSNPREQSADGFDAELTSPASLQRAVMMSLGAAGVVLEHRYYYGNSSPYQTLSKGNLKYLTVDQAIEDLKYFAEHAKLPWTKKATSSHPDKVLWVNMGCSYPGVRSAYTQQKYPSKFATAWASSAPVQAQGDFWQYFEPVEEGMPKNCSKDVAAVIKAVDHTLLHGSQTEKQKLKESFGLYNLRDDDFAQTLVYPMYSWQSMQASSYAISGEDPFFQFGHAIETHPDETIEMSAKGVGMPTALNNYAKFMKTYYAPGCGAAEGGACYSTYDYNGGLYKDWSVGNLWNRRWFWMICNEFGWFQDGNPGNYSSIVSSLVTVKYKLRECNHMFPNTDGSPGNFHPNTYGTNKKHGGGWNIRANNLFVVNGQFDPWRSASLSSRWAPKFRNTPHQLVEVIKGGHHCWDWNLYGAIYDHDVKRVVDKGVKTVQGWVKQWYKAHPNVENSMPSKVNYWAGIL
;
A
#
# COMPACT_ATOMS: atom_id res chain seq x y z
N MET A 1 2.64 -35.19 4.08
CA MET A 1 2.93 -34.09 3.14
C MET A 1 2.78 -32.79 3.93
N LEU A 2 3.91 -32.30 4.43
CA LEU A 2 4.00 -31.15 5.35
C LEU A 2 4.14 -29.87 4.52
N ILE A 3 3.25 -28.91 4.75
CA ILE A 3 3.25 -27.57 4.15
C ILE A 3 4.06 -26.66 5.08
N PRO A 4 5.18 -26.05 4.66
CA PRO A 4 5.91 -25.10 5.48
C PRO A 4 5.28 -23.70 5.36
N SER A 5 4.72 -23.22 6.46
CA SER A 5 4.25 -21.85 6.65
C SER A 5 5.42 -20.86 6.52
N SER A 6 5.55 -20.18 5.38
CA SER A 6 6.59 -19.17 5.15
C SER A 6 5.95 -17.78 5.13
N LEU A 7 6.10 -17.05 6.23
CA LEU A 7 5.72 -15.64 6.41
C LEU A 7 6.89 -14.76 5.96
N PHE A 8 6.73 -13.94 4.91
CA PHE A 8 7.47 -12.68 4.77
C PHE A 8 6.61 -11.56 4.20
N VAL A 9 6.75 -10.40 4.83
CA VAL A 9 5.87 -9.24 4.79
C VAL A 9 6.45 -8.17 3.86
N LEU A 10 5.86 -8.01 2.67
CA LEU A 10 5.34 -6.71 2.27
C LEU A 10 3.90 -6.74 2.74
N ALA A 11 3.44 -5.76 3.53
CA ALA A 11 2.20 -5.87 4.30
C ALA A 11 0.96 -6.19 3.44
N THR A 12 0.70 -7.49 3.30
CA THR A 12 -0.53 -8.10 2.82
C THR A 12 -0.63 -9.44 3.54
N THR A 13 -1.27 -9.46 4.71
CA THR A 13 -1.63 -10.73 5.34
C THR A 13 -3.13 -10.74 5.66
N LEU A 14 -3.86 -11.54 4.88
CA LEU A 14 -4.96 -12.32 5.41
C LEU A 14 -4.43 -13.10 6.62
N LEU A 15 -4.98 -12.86 7.80
CA LEU A 15 -4.75 -13.72 8.96
C LEU A 15 -6.08 -14.26 9.46
N SER A 16 -6.17 -15.58 9.35
CA SER A 16 -7.18 -16.46 9.92
C SER A 16 -7.17 -16.32 11.44
N TYR A 17 -8.37 -16.21 12.02
CA TYR A 17 -8.64 -16.24 13.46
C TYR A 17 -7.98 -17.44 14.13
N VAL A 18 -7.10 -17.20 15.10
CA VAL A 18 -6.73 -18.17 16.14
C VAL A 18 -7.23 -17.61 17.46
N SER A 19 -8.13 -18.35 18.11
CA SER A 19 -8.70 -18.01 19.41
C SER A 19 -7.61 -17.96 20.48
N ALA A 20 -7.36 -16.78 21.05
CA ALA A 20 -6.58 -16.65 22.27
C ALA A 20 -7.53 -16.72 23.49
N ASN A 21 -7.27 -17.66 24.39
CA ASN A 21 -7.94 -17.76 25.68
C ASN A 21 -7.52 -16.60 26.59
N ASN A 22 -8.51 -16.03 27.27
CA ASN A 22 -8.44 -14.93 28.22
C ASN A 22 -7.45 -15.17 29.37
N THR A 23 -6.53 -14.24 29.59
CA THR A 23 -6.17 -13.76 30.93
C THR A 23 -5.98 -12.25 30.91
N SER A 24 -6.85 -11.56 31.64
CA SER A 24 -7.03 -10.11 31.71
C SER A 24 -6.03 -9.43 32.66
N PHE A 25 -5.52 -8.26 32.26
CA PHE A 25 -4.89 -7.27 33.13
C PHE A 25 -5.73 -5.98 33.18
N PRO A 26 -5.83 -5.28 34.32
CA PRO A 26 -6.76 -4.17 34.49
C PRO A 26 -6.18 -2.84 33.98
N LEU A 27 -6.93 -2.15 33.10
CA LEU A 27 -6.68 -0.76 32.71
C LEU A 27 -7.44 0.21 33.64
N SER A 28 -6.76 1.27 34.08
CA SER A 28 -7.37 2.55 34.44
C SER A 28 -6.52 3.62 33.74
N THR A 29 -6.98 4.62 33.00
CA THR A 29 -8.21 5.42 32.84
C THR A 29 -8.07 6.07 31.43
N VAL A 30 -9.04 6.35 30.54
CA VAL A 30 -10.44 6.78 30.59
C VAL A 30 -11.11 6.19 29.34
N LEU A 31 -12.06 5.26 29.49
CA LEU A 31 -12.87 4.73 28.40
C LEU A 31 -14.28 5.34 28.48
N ARG A 32 -14.72 6.02 27.42
CA ARG A 32 -16.13 5.88 27.05
C ARG A 32 -16.31 4.40 26.71
N ASN A 33 -17.39 3.78 27.19
CA ASN A 33 -17.68 2.36 26.92
C ASN A 33 -17.36 2.04 25.45
N PRO A 34 -16.51 1.04 25.17
CA PRO A 34 -16.24 0.65 23.79
C PRO A 34 -17.59 0.29 23.13
N PRO A 35 -17.87 0.78 21.91
CA PRO A 35 -19.02 0.29 21.17
C PRO A 35 -18.93 -1.24 21.06
N PRO A 36 -20.08 -1.95 21.02
CA PRO A 36 -20.08 -3.39 20.87
C PRO A 36 -19.21 -3.79 19.67
N PRO A 37 -18.48 -4.92 19.75
CA PRO A 37 -17.73 -5.41 18.62
C PRO A 37 -18.66 -5.47 17.40
N PRO A 38 -18.21 -5.04 16.21
CA PRO A 38 -19.01 -5.18 15.01
C PRO A 38 -19.45 -6.65 14.91
N PRO A 39 -20.72 -6.92 14.53
CA PRO A 39 -21.18 -8.29 14.38
C PRO A 39 -20.18 -9.02 13.49
N ALA A 40 -19.75 -10.20 13.93
CA ALA A 40 -18.89 -11.07 13.14
C ALA A 40 -19.53 -11.19 11.76
N SER A 41 -18.97 -10.52 10.75
CA SER A 41 -19.45 -10.69 9.39
C SER A 41 -19.14 -12.13 9.05
N ASP A 42 -20.18 -12.95 8.95
CA ASP A 42 -20.09 -14.31 8.44
C ASP A 42 -19.55 -14.18 7.00
N SER A 43 -18.23 -14.23 6.85
CA SER A 43 -17.50 -13.99 5.62
C SER A 43 -17.66 -15.14 4.62
N ARG A 44 -18.73 -15.92 4.76
CA ARG A 44 -19.04 -17.09 3.95
C ARG A 44 -20.22 -16.89 3.01
N ASN A 45 -20.84 -15.70 2.96
CA ASN A 45 -21.92 -15.41 2.00
C ASN A 45 -22.01 -13.92 1.56
N LEU A 46 -20.87 -13.25 1.34
CA LEU A 46 -20.87 -12.09 0.44
C LEU A 46 -20.87 -12.68 -0.98
N LEU A 47 -21.94 -12.41 -1.74
CA LEU A 47 -22.06 -12.77 -3.16
C LEU A 47 -20.75 -12.45 -3.86
N ALA A 48 -19.93 -13.48 -4.13
CA ALA A 48 -18.76 -13.32 -4.96
C ALA A 48 -19.27 -12.76 -6.28
N SER A 49 -18.98 -11.48 -6.56
CA SER A 49 -19.27 -10.92 -7.87
C SER A 49 -18.63 -11.85 -8.89
N GLN A 50 -19.40 -12.32 -9.86
CA GLN A 50 -18.87 -13.20 -10.90
C GLN A 50 -17.68 -12.48 -11.55
N SER A 51 -16.50 -13.12 -11.53
CA SER A 51 -15.35 -12.53 -12.23
C SER A 51 -15.60 -12.52 -13.73
N HIS A 52 -15.26 -11.40 -14.37
CA HIS A 52 -15.34 -11.21 -15.81
C HIS A 52 -13.95 -11.02 -16.40
N TYR A 53 -13.81 -11.23 -17.71
CA TYR A 53 -12.52 -11.16 -18.39
C TYR A 53 -12.61 -10.30 -19.65
N PHE A 54 -11.63 -9.44 -19.81
CA PHE A 54 -11.45 -8.57 -20.97
C PHE A 54 -10.19 -8.98 -21.73
N ASN A 55 -10.24 -8.95 -23.07
CA ASN A 55 -9.06 -9.20 -23.90
C ASN A 55 -8.22 -7.92 -23.97
N GLN A 56 -7.20 -7.84 -23.11
CA GLN A 56 -6.29 -6.71 -23.01
C GLN A 56 -5.08 -6.91 -23.91
N LEU A 57 -4.51 -5.83 -24.46
CA LEU A 57 -3.28 -5.89 -25.25
C LEU A 57 -2.07 -6.23 -24.36
N ILE A 58 -1.23 -7.15 -24.83
CA ILE A 58 0.05 -7.44 -24.15
C ILE A 58 0.96 -6.19 -24.19
N ASP A 59 0.96 -5.52 -25.34
CA ASP A 59 1.79 -4.35 -25.63
C ASP A 59 0.98 -3.30 -26.40
N HIS A 60 0.66 -2.18 -25.75
CA HIS A 60 -0.08 -1.06 -26.34
C HIS A 60 0.69 -0.35 -27.46
N THR A 61 2.01 -0.51 -27.54
CA THR A 61 2.84 0.04 -28.63
C THR A 61 2.95 -0.89 -29.83
N ASN A 62 2.56 -2.15 -29.67
CA ASN A 62 2.53 -3.14 -30.73
C ASN A 62 1.37 -4.13 -30.56
N PRO A 63 0.14 -3.75 -30.99
CA PRO A 63 -1.05 -4.58 -30.84
C PRO A 63 -0.97 -5.95 -31.53
N SER A 64 -0.13 -6.11 -32.56
CA SER A 64 0.07 -7.38 -33.26
C SER A 64 0.66 -8.49 -32.38
N ARG A 65 1.21 -8.14 -31.20
CA ARG A 65 1.67 -9.13 -30.20
C ARG A 65 0.55 -9.96 -29.59
N GLY A 66 -0.70 -9.54 -29.78
CA GLY A 66 -1.87 -10.24 -29.27
C GLY A 66 -2.31 -9.76 -27.89
N THR A 67 -3.21 -10.55 -27.31
CA THR A 67 -3.96 -10.18 -26.10
C THR A 67 -3.78 -11.19 -24.98
N PHE A 68 -3.98 -10.74 -23.74
CA PHE A 68 -4.17 -11.60 -22.57
C PHE A 68 -5.53 -11.34 -21.92
N LYS A 69 -6.00 -12.27 -21.10
CA LYS A 69 -7.21 -12.09 -20.31
C LYS A 69 -6.89 -11.23 -19.09
N GLN A 70 -7.54 -10.09 -18.95
CA GLN A 70 -7.49 -9.23 -17.77
C GLN A 70 -8.80 -9.37 -17.01
N ARG A 71 -8.73 -9.73 -15.73
CA ARG A 71 -9.89 -9.91 -14.87
C ARG A 71 -10.43 -8.59 -14.37
N TYR A 72 -11.74 -8.53 -14.21
CA TYR A 72 -12.42 -7.45 -13.53
C TYR A 72 -13.69 -7.95 -12.83
N PHE A 73 -14.17 -7.16 -11.87
CA PHE A 73 -15.48 -7.31 -11.25
C PHE A 73 -16.35 -6.12 -11.64
N PHE A 74 -17.66 -6.34 -11.68
CA PHE A 74 -18.61 -5.35 -12.15
C PHE A 74 -19.91 -5.41 -11.34
N THR A 75 -20.50 -4.24 -11.11
CA THR A 75 -21.88 -4.10 -10.66
C THR A 75 -22.52 -2.88 -11.29
N ASP A 76 -23.79 -3.00 -11.67
CA ASP A 76 -24.62 -1.88 -12.12
C ASP A 76 -25.71 -1.52 -11.10
N GLU A 77 -25.49 -1.84 -9.81
CA GLU A 77 -26.48 -1.67 -8.73
C GLU A 77 -27.13 -0.28 -8.71
N PHE A 78 -26.33 0.79 -8.73
CA PHE A 78 -26.82 2.18 -8.68
C PHE A 78 -27.02 2.82 -10.06
N TRP A 79 -26.64 2.12 -11.13
CA TRP A 79 -26.87 2.58 -12.50
C TRP A 79 -28.35 2.48 -12.85
N THR A 80 -28.94 3.50 -13.46
CA THR A 80 -30.37 3.55 -13.78
C THR A 80 -30.64 3.76 -15.25
N HIS A 81 -29.83 4.55 -15.95
CA HIS A 81 -30.03 4.83 -17.37
C HIS A 81 -28.72 5.09 -18.12
N GLN A 82 -28.81 5.10 -19.45
CA GLN A 82 -27.66 5.38 -20.30
C GLN A 82 -27.11 6.80 -20.04
N GLY A 83 -25.82 6.88 -19.73
CA GLY A 83 -25.15 8.15 -19.45
C GLY A 83 -24.71 8.31 -18.01
N ASP A 84 -25.21 7.46 -17.11
CA ASP A 84 -24.79 7.41 -15.71
C ASP A 84 -23.27 7.19 -15.59
N PRO A 85 -22.63 7.53 -14.45
CA PRO A 85 -21.19 7.38 -14.32
C PRO A 85 -20.74 5.92 -14.17
N ILE A 86 -19.48 5.66 -14.50
CA ILE A 86 -18.77 4.42 -14.11
C ILE A 86 -17.63 4.80 -13.16
N VAL A 87 -17.61 4.20 -11.98
CA VAL A 87 -16.51 4.33 -11.01
C VAL A 87 -15.60 3.11 -11.13
N VAL A 88 -14.38 3.33 -11.61
CA VAL A 88 -13.36 2.29 -11.70
C VAL A 88 -12.35 2.43 -10.57
N SER A 89 -12.11 1.34 -9.85
CA SER A 89 -10.97 1.19 -8.97
C SER A 89 -10.00 0.14 -9.52
N ASN A 90 -8.76 0.21 -9.06
CA ASN A 90 -7.79 -0.84 -9.28
C ASN A 90 -7.40 -1.47 -7.93
N PRO A 91 -7.40 -2.81 -7.84
CA PRO A 91 -6.81 -3.47 -6.69
C PRO A 91 -5.32 -3.13 -6.64
N ARG A 92 -4.75 -3.25 -5.44
CA ARG A 92 -3.34 -2.97 -5.11
C ARG A 92 -2.38 -3.87 -5.90
N GLU A 93 -1.14 -3.99 -5.45
CA GLU A 93 -0.08 -4.76 -6.11
C GLU A 93 -0.23 -6.27 -5.85
N GLN A 94 -1.45 -6.81 -6.04
CA GLN A 94 -1.84 -8.17 -5.73
C GLN A 94 -3.01 -8.67 -6.62
N SER A 95 -3.38 -9.94 -6.42
CA SER A 95 -4.61 -10.52 -6.99
C SER A 95 -5.84 -9.73 -6.55
N ALA A 96 -6.81 -9.57 -7.45
CA ALA A 96 -8.11 -8.96 -7.17
C ALA A 96 -9.07 -9.88 -6.38
N ASP A 97 -8.62 -11.03 -5.89
CA ASP A 97 -9.46 -11.92 -5.06
C ASP A 97 -9.98 -11.16 -3.83
N GLY A 98 -11.31 -11.16 -3.65
CA GLY A 98 -11.99 -10.45 -2.55
C GLY A 98 -12.12 -8.93 -2.75
N PHE A 99 -11.60 -8.35 -3.84
CA PHE A 99 -11.76 -6.92 -4.12
C PHE A 99 -13.14 -6.55 -4.68
N ASP A 100 -13.97 -7.53 -5.03
CA ASP A 100 -15.39 -7.29 -5.29
C ASP A 100 -16.13 -6.74 -4.06
N ALA A 101 -15.58 -6.92 -2.87
CA ALA A 101 -16.03 -6.24 -1.66
C ALA A 101 -15.95 -4.69 -1.79
N GLU A 102 -15.07 -4.13 -2.63
CA GLU A 102 -15.05 -2.68 -2.88
C GLU A 102 -16.33 -2.20 -3.56
N LEU A 103 -17.03 -3.07 -4.31
CA LEU A 103 -18.27 -2.74 -4.99
C LEU A 103 -19.50 -2.86 -4.06
N THR A 104 -19.44 -3.76 -3.08
CA THR A 104 -20.62 -4.21 -2.31
C THR A 104 -20.59 -3.82 -0.83
N SER A 105 -19.41 -3.69 -0.22
CA SER A 105 -19.28 -3.37 1.21
C SER A 105 -19.78 -1.96 1.52
N PRO A 106 -20.68 -1.77 2.51
CA PRO A 106 -21.10 -0.44 2.95
C PRO A 106 -19.93 0.46 3.33
N ALA A 107 -18.86 -0.11 3.87
CA ALA A 107 -17.69 0.64 4.30
C ALA A 107 -16.68 0.95 3.18
N SER A 108 -16.96 0.59 1.93
CA SER A 108 -16.08 0.89 0.81
C SER A 108 -16.25 2.34 0.33
N LEU A 109 -15.13 3.05 0.15
CA LEU A 109 -15.14 4.38 -0.46
C LEU A 109 -15.63 4.35 -1.90
N GLN A 110 -15.25 3.32 -2.68
CA GLN A 110 -15.71 3.19 -4.06
C GLN A 110 -17.23 3.11 -4.10
N ARG A 111 -17.83 2.28 -3.22
CA ARG A 111 -19.27 2.17 -3.10
C ARG A 111 -19.93 3.48 -2.69
N ALA A 112 -19.35 4.21 -1.73
CA ALA A 112 -19.88 5.51 -1.32
C ALA A 112 -19.90 6.53 -2.47
N VAL A 113 -18.85 6.55 -3.30
CA VAL A 113 -18.81 7.38 -4.52
C VAL A 113 -19.83 6.89 -5.55
N MET A 114 -19.96 5.58 -5.75
CA MET A 114 -20.96 5.01 -6.66
C MET A 114 -22.39 5.40 -6.26
N MET A 115 -22.74 5.24 -4.98
CA MET A 115 -24.03 5.65 -4.43
C MET A 115 -24.27 7.14 -4.66
N SER A 116 -23.27 7.98 -4.38
CA SER A 116 -23.37 9.44 -4.48
C SER A 116 -23.50 9.95 -5.91
N LEU A 117 -23.11 9.13 -6.89
CA LEU A 117 -23.14 9.48 -8.31
C LEU A 117 -24.24 8.76 -9.09
N GLY A 118 -24.90 7.73 -8.52
CA GLY A 118 -25.80 6.86 -9.28
C GLY A 118 -25.03 6.00 -10.29
N ALA A 119 -23.85 5.51 -9.91
CA ALA A 119 -22.87 4.94 -10.84
C ALA A 119 -22.85 3.42 -10.85
N ALA A 120 -22.43 2.85 -11.99
CA ALA A 120 -21.90 1.49 -12.02
C ALA A 120 -20.48 1.45 -11.44
N GLY A 121 -20.03 0.27 -11.02
CA GLY A 121 -18.72 0.06 -10.44
C GLY A 121 -17.91 -0.99 -11.19
N VAL A 122 -16.62 -0.75 -11.34
CA VAL A 122 -15.65 -1.69 -11.90
C VAL A 122 -14.45 -1.81 -10.96
N VAL A 123 -14.01 -3.02 -10.68
CA VAL A 123 -12.68 -3.29 -10.09
C VAL A 123 -11.85 -3.96 -11.17
N LEU A 124 -10.85 -3.28 -11.71
CA LEU A 124 -10.02 -3.78 -12.82
C LEU A 124 -8.67 -4.28 -12.31
N GLU A 125 -8.42 -5.59 -12.37
CA GLU A 125 -7.17 -6.20 -11.93
C GLU A 125 -5.98 -5.71 -12.75
N HIS A 126 -4.85 -5.48 -12.07
CA HIS A 126 -3.64 -5.03 -12.72
C HIS A 126 -3.00 -6.16 -13.58
N ARG A 127 -2.30 -5.80 -14.66
CA ARG A 127 -1.53 -6.77 -15.45
C ARG A 127 -0.50 -7.53 -14.59
N TYR A 128 -0.23 -8.78 -14.95
CA TYR A 128 0.69 -9.73 -14.29
C TYR A 128 0.22 -10.35 -12.96
N TYR A 129 -1.02 -10.17 -12.51
CA TYR A 129 -1.50 -10.82 -11.27
C TYR A 129 -2.13 -12.22 -11.49
N TYR A 130 -2.03 -13.08 -10.47
CA TYR A 130 -2.09 -14.55 -10.61
C TYR A 130 -3.44 -15.09 -11.08
N GLY A 131 -3.38 -16.13 -11.90
CA GLY A 131 -4.49 -16.88 -12.50
C GLY A 131 -5.21 -16.15 -13.63
N ASN A 132 -5.38 -14.83 -13.51
CA ASN A 132 -6.51 -14.17 -14.13
C ASN A 132 -6.18 -12.86 -14.89
N SER A 133 -4.95 -12.33 -14.75
CA SER A 133 -4.50 -11.11 -15.47
C SER A 133 -3.03 -11.10 -15.91
N SER A 134 -2.41 -12.26 -16.22
CA SER A 134 -1.01 -12.30 -16.67
C SER A 134 -0.83 -12.64 -18.15
N PRO A 135 -0.03 -11.87 -18.91
CA PRO A 135 0.31 -12.21 -20.30
C PRO A 135 1.29 -13.38 -20.42
N TYR A 136 2.06 -13.68 -19.37
CA TYR A 136 3.04 -14.77 -19.34
C TYR A 136 2.96 -15.56 -18.04
N GLN A 137 3.25 -16.86 -18.09
CA GLN A 137 3.26 -17.76 -16.92
C GLN A 137 4.56 -17.72 -16.11
N THR A 138 5.62 -17.14 -16.69
CA THR A 138 6.93 -17.00 -16.05
C THR A 138 7.35 -15.54 -16.06
N LEU A 139 7.75 -15.03 -14.90
CA LEU A 139 8.15 -13.64 -14.66
C LEU A 139 9.67 -13.46 -14.83
N SER A 140 10.20 -13.90 -15.98
CA SER A 140 11.59 -13.61 -16.35
C SER A 140 11.77 -12.12 -16.66
N LYS A 141 13.01 -11.61 -16.61
CA LYS A 141 13.34 -10.24 -17.02
C LYS A 141 12.78 -9.87 -18.40
N GLY A 142 12.85 -10.81 -19.36
CA GLY A 142 12.33 -10.62 -20.72
C GLY A 142 10.79 -10.56 -20.79
N ASN A 143 10.10 -11.33 -19.95
CA ASN A 143 8.64 -11.34 -19.91
C ASN A 143 8.06 -10.16 -19.11
N LEU A 144 8.79 -9.66 -18.12
CA LEU A 144 8.39 -8.52 -17.29
C LEU A 144 8.55 -7.16 -17.99
N LYS A 145 9.17 -7.09 -19.17
CA LYS A 145 9.36 -5.82 -19.88
C LYS A 145 8.06 -5.06 -20.21
N TYR A 146 6.90 -5.73 -20.24
CA TYR A 146 5.60 -5.07 -20.42
C TYR A 146 4.89 -4.75 -19.09
N LEU A 147 5.48 -5.10 -17.96
CA LEU A 147 5.08 -4.60 -16.65
C LEU A 147 5.74 -3.24 -16.44
N THR A 148 5.02 -2.20 -16.86
CA THR A 148 5.40 -0.79 -16.69
C THR A 148 4.18 0.01 -16.31
N VAL A 149 4.36 1.14 -15.61
CA VAL A 149 3.25 2.03 -15.26
C VAL A 149 2.55 2.58 -16.50
N ASP A 150 3.28 2.84 -17.59
CA ASP A 150 2.69 3.30 -18.85
C ASP A 150 1.72 2.29 -19.44
N GLN A 151 2.14 1.03 -19.55
CA GLN A 151 1.28 0.00 -20.10
C GLN A 151 0.05 -0.24 -19.21
N ALA A 152 0.19 -0.08 -17.88
CA ALA A 152 -0.93 -0.17 -16.94
C ALA A 152 -1.90 1.03 -17.01
N ILE A 153 -1.43 2.22 -17.39
CA ILE A 153 -2.26 3.39 -17.70
C ILE A 153 -3.01 3.17 -19.02
N GLU A 154 -2.32 2.67 -20.04
CA GLU A 154 -2.95 2.32 -21.32
C GLU A 154 -3.97 1.19 -21.18
N ASP A 155 -3.74 0.22 -20.30
CA ASP A 155 -4.74 -0.82 -19.99
C ASP A 155 -6.05 -0.22 -19.54
N LEU A 156 -6.00 0.74 -18.62
CA LEU A 156 -7.18 1.37 -18.06
C LEU A 156 -7.94 2.16 -19.11
N LYS A 157 -7.23 2.94 -19.93
CA LYS A 157 -7.83 3.67 -21.06
C LYS A 157 -8.45 2.70 -22.07
N TYR A 158 -7.70 1.70 -22.51
CA TYR A 158 -8.16 0.74 -23.51
C TYR A 158 -9.35 -0.07 -23.01
N PHE A 159 -9.36 -0.46 -21.73
CA PHE A 159 -10.50 -1.08 -21.08
C PHE A 159 -11.73 -0.17 -21.10
N ALA A 160 -11.59 1.09 -20.69
CA ALA A 160 -12.70 2.05 -20.69
C ALA A 160 -13.30 2.22 -22.11
N GLU A 161 -12.46 2.28 -23.14
CA GLU A 161 -12.89 2.45 -24.55
C GLU A 161 -13.50 1.19 -25.18
N HIS A 162 -13.12 -0.02 -24.74
CA HIS A 162 -13.46 -1.26 -25.47
C HIS A 162 -14.23 -2.30 -24.65
N ALA A 163 -14.31 -2.17 -23.32
CA ALA A 163 -14.96 -3.16 -22.48
C ALA A 163 -16.47 -3.19 -22.73
N LYS A 164 -16.97 -4.37 -23.11
CA LYS A 164 -18.41 -4.68 -23.10
C LYS A 164 -18.78 -5.19 -21.72
N LEU A 165 -19.25 -4.28 -20.87
CA LEU A 165 -19.60 -4.60 -19.49
C LEU A 165 -20.88 -5.46 -19.44
N PRO A 166 -21.00 -6.37 -18.46
CA PRO A 166 -22.11 -7.32 -18.34
C PRO A 166 -23.31 -6.67 -17.65
N TRP A 167 -23.90 -5.68 -18.32
CA TRP A 167 -25.06 -4.94 -17.85
C TRP A 167 -26.27 -5.86 -17.60
N THR A 168 -26.89 -5.73 -16.42
CA THR A 168 -28.20 -6.34 -16.12
C THR A 168 -29.34 -5.43 -16.56
N LYS A 169 -29.06 -4.13 -16.68
CA LYS A 169 -29.97 -3.07 -17.14
C LYS A 169 -29.71 -2.71 -18.60
N LYS A 170 -30.67 -2.02 -19.24
CA LYS A 170 -30.52 -1.59 -20.65
C LYS A 170 -29.42 -0.53 -20.78
N ALA A 171 -28.24 -0.95 -21.23
CA ALA A 171 -27.15 -0.07 -21.60
C ALA A 171 -26.80 -0.22 -23.09
N THR A 172 -26.48 0.89 -23.73
CA THR A 172 -26.12 0.96 -25.15
C THR A 172 -24.63 1.23 -25.36
N SER A 173 -23.94 1.78 -24.37
CA SER A 173 -22.50 2.04 -24.43
C SER A 173 -21.89 2.31 -23.05
N SER A 174 -20.63 1.90 -22.86
CA SER A 174 -19.74 2.24 -21.75
C SER A 174 -18.59 3.18 -22.16
N HIS A 175 -18.56 3.63 -23.42
CA HIS A 175 -17.43 4.37 -23.98
C HIS A 175 -17.27 5.75 -23.31
N PRO A 176 -16.02 6.22 -23.01
CA PRO A 176 -15.77 7.49 -22.31
C PRO A 176 -16.38 8.74 -22.95
N ASP A 177 -16.58 8.72 -24.28
CA ASP A 177 -17.21 9.83 -25.01
C ASP A 177 -18.74 9.91 -24.82
N LYS A 178 -19.37 8.87 -24.25
CA LYS A 178 -20.82 8.78 -23.98
C LYS A 178 -21.16 8.61 -22.51
N VAL A 179 -20.22 8.08 -21.74
CA VAL A 179 -20.36 7.72 -20.33
C VAL A 179 -19.14 8.25 -19.60
N LEU A 180 -19.35 9.00 -18.53
CA LEU A 180 -18.24 9.56 -17.78
C LEU A 180 -17.61 8.50 -16.86
N TRP A 181 -16.27 8.49 -16.80
CA TRP A 181 -15.51 7.59 -15.94
C TRP A 181 -14.86 8.35 -14.78
N VAL A 182 -14.96 7.77 -13.59
CA VAL A 182 -14.31 8.23 -12.35
C VAL A 182 -13.24 7.22 -11.99
N ASN A 183 -11.98 7.63 -11.95
CA ASN A 183 -10.85 6.74 -11.67
C ASN A 183 -10.40 6.88 -10.21
N MET A 184 -10.33 5.79 -9.46
CA MET A 184 -9.98 5.84 -8.04
C MET A 184 -8.91 4.81 -7.70
N GLY A 185 -8.02 5.16 -6.78
CA GLY A 185 -7.03 4.22 -6.28
C GLY A 185 -6.35 4.68 -5.00
N CYS A 186 -5.86 3.70 -4.24
CA CYS A 186 -5.05 3.88 -3.05
C CYS A 186 -3.63 3.37 -3.32
N SER A 187 -2.59 4.06 -2.81
CA SER A 187 -1.18 3.68 -2.98
C SER A 187 -0.73 3.77 -4.44
N TYR A 188 -0.07 2.73 -5.00
CA TYR A 188 0.28 2.72 -6.42
C TYR A 188 -0.94 2.78 -7.37
N PRO A 189 -2.10 2.16 -7.10
CA PRO A 189 -3.35 2.51 -7.78
C PRO A 189 -3.66 4.01 -7.76
N GLY A 190 -3.41 4.71 -6.65
CA GLY A 190 -3.58 6.16 -6.56
C GLY A 190 -2.58 6.93 -7.44
N VAL A 191 -1.34 6.44 -7.54
CA VAL A 191 -0.35 6.96 -8.50
C VAL A 191 -0.87 6.80 -9.93
N ARG A 192 -1.41 5.62 -10.27
CA ARG A 192 -2.04 5.37 -11.57
C ARG A 192 -3.23 6.29 -11.80
N SER A 193 -4.08 6.54 -10.79
CA SER A 193 -5.20 7.47 -10.92
C SER A 193 -4.73 8.89 -11.22
N ALA A 194 -3.72 9.39 -10.49
CA ALA A 194 -3.14 10.71 -10.73
C ALA A 194 -2.49 10.83 -12.12
N TYR A 195 -1.68 9.84 -12.51
CA TYR A 195 -0.98 9.83 -13.81
C TYR A 195 -1.95 9.69 -14.98
N THR A 196 -2.97 8.84 -14.85
CA THR A 196 -4.01 8.68 -15.87
C THR A 196 -4.81 9.97 -16.01
N GLN A 197 -5.18 10.62 -14.90
CA GLN A 197 -5.91 11.89 -14.96
C GLN A 197 -5.09 13.01 -15.59
N GLN A 198 -3.78 13.04 -15.34
CA GLN A 198 -2.87 13.99 -15.97
C GLN A 198 -2.72 13.72 -17.48
N LYS A 199 -2.63 12.45 -17.89
CA LYS A 199 -2.40 12.05 -19.28
C LYS A 199 -3.66 12.08 -20.15
N TYR A 200 -4.81 11.72 -19.58
CA TYR A 200 -6.09 11.54 -20.29
C TYR A 200 -7.27 12.29 -19.62
N PRO A 201 -7.14 13.61 -19.38
CA PRO A 201 -8.17 14.39 -18.68
C PRO A 201 -9.51 14.49 -19.44
N SER A 202 -9.53 14.19 -20.74
CA SER A 202 -10.76 14.16 -21.54
C SER A 202 -11.48 12.81 -21.52
N LYS A 203 -10.81 11.73 -21.06
CA LYS A 203 -11.37 10.37 -21.00
C LYS A 203 -11.89 10.03 -19.60
N PHE A 204 -11.29 10.61 -18.57
CA PHE A 204 -11.72 10.46 -17.18
C PHE A 204 -12.17 11.81 -16.66
N ALA A 205 -13.44 11.89 -16.21
CA ALA A 205 -14.03 13.15 -15.75
C ALA A 205 -13.39 13.65 -14.46
N THR A 206 -12.93 12.71 -13.62
CA THR A 206 -12.26 13.00 -12.35
C THR A 206 -11.50 11.78 -11.85
N ALA A 207 -10.50 12.04 -10.99
CA ALA A 207 -9.78 11.00 -10.27
C ALA A 207 -9.69 11.24 -8.75
N TRP A 208 -9.65 10.15 -7.99
CA TRP A 208 -9.38 10.12 -6.55
C TRP A 208 -8.10 9.32 -6.29
N ALA A 209 -7.08 9.97 -5.74
CA ALA A 209 -5.78 9.38 -5.47
C ALA A 209 -5.48 9.39 -3.96
N SER A 210 -5.72 8.26 -3.29
CA SER A 210 -5.46 8.08 -1.87
C SER A 210 -4.04 7.60 -1.63
N SER A 211 -3.34 8.24 -0.70
CA SER A 211 -1.97 7.90 -0.28
C SER A 211 -1.01 7.62 -1.43
N ALA A 212 -1.07 8.43 -2.48
CA ALA A 212 -0.36 8.20 -3.74
C ALA A 212 1.07 8.78 -3.72
N PRO A 213 2.13 7.95 -3.66
CA PRO A 213 3.51 8.42 -3.72
C PRO A 213 3.92 8.78 -5.15
N VAL A 214 3.41 9.89 -5.69
CA VAL A 214 3.68 10.31 -7.08
C VAL A 214 5.14 10.67 -7.37
N GLN A 215 5.99 10.81 -6.36
CA GLN A 215 7.42 11.04 -6.52
C GLN A 215 8.18 9.70 -6.55
N ALA A 216 8.72 9.34 -7.71
CA ALA A 216 9.73 8.29 -7.82
C ALA A 216 11.05 8.79 -7.21
N GLN A 217 11.68 7.99 -6.35
CA GLN A 217 12.97 8.34 -5.73
C GLN A 217 13.70 7.08 -5.27
N GLY A 218 15.01 7.06 -5.57
CA GLY A 218 15.89 5.91 -5.37
C GLY A 218 16.47 5.80 -3.96
N ASP A 219 16.56 6.91 -3.26
CA ASP A 219 17.02 7.02 -1.88
C ASP A 219 15.80 7.55 -1.11
N PHE A 220 15.19 6.70 -0.27
CA PHE A 220 13.88 6.97 0.33
C PHE A 220 13.84 6.71 1.83
N TRP A 221 14.87 7.17 2.53
CA TRP A 221 14.85 7.21 4.00
C TRP A 221 13.72 8.05 4.58
N GLN A 222 13.20 9.04 3.84
CA GLN A 222 12.07 9.87 4.28
C GLN A 222 10.78 9.06 4.49
N TYR A 223 10.72 7.81 4.03
CA TYR A 223 9.63 6.88 4.31
C TYR A 223 9.40 6.71 5.81
N PHE A 224 10.48 6.74 6.61
CA PHE A 224 10.40 6.51 8.05
C PHE A 224 10.16 7.79 8.87
N GLU A 225 10.24 8.99 8.27
CA GLU A 225 9.97 10.23 9.01
C GLU A 225 8.54 10.29 9.58
N PRO A 226 7.46 9.99 8.81
CA PRO A 226 6.11 10.00 9.38
C PRO A 226 5.90 8.93 10.45
N VAL A 227 6.64 7.83 10.38
CA VAL A 227 6.64 6.76 11.40
C VAL A 227 7.21 7.31 12.69
N GLU A 228 8.44 7.83 12.65
CA GLU A 228 9.12 8.40 13.82
C GLU A 228 8.34 9.57 14.44
N GLU A 229 7.65 10.36 13.61
CA GLU A 229 6.79 11.45 14.08
C GLU A 229 5.55 11.00 14.83
N GLY A 230 4.86 9.99 14.29
CA GLY A 230 3.61 9.50 14.84
C GLY A 230 3.79 8.51 15.99
N MET A 231 4.96 7.86 16.07
CA MET A 231 5.31 6.94 17.15
C MET A 231 5.24 7.62 18.53
N PRO A 232 4.80 6.89 19.57
CA PRO A 232 4.97 7.32 20.96
C PRO A 232 6.41 7.76 21.25
N LYS A 233 6.58 8.82 22.07
CA LYS A 233 7.89 9.46 22.29
C LYS A 233 8.88 8.63 23.10
N ASN A 234 8.39 7.75 23.96
CA ASN A 234 9.17 6.69 24.57
C ASN A 234 9.76 5.76 23.50
N CYS A 235 8.87 5.13 22.71
CA CYS A 235 9.25 4.12 21.72
C CYS A 235 10.19 4.67 20.64
N SER A 236 9.87 5.82 20.05
CA SER A 236 10.74 6.42 19.03
C SER A 236 12.15 6.73 19.56
N LYS A 237 12.25 7.26 20.79
CA LYS A 237 13.52 7.59 21.42
C LYS A 237 14.36 6.35 21.72
N ASP A 238 13.75 5.31 22.29
CA ASP A 238 14.47 4.10 22.67
C ASP A 238 14.84 3.26 21.45
N VAL A 239 13.96 3.16 20.44
CA VAL A 239 14.29 2.51 19.16
C VAL A 239 15.47 3.22 18.48
N ALA A 240 15.46 4.55 18.40
CA ALA A 240 16.58 5.31 17.85
C ALA A 240 17.89 5.07 18.64
N ALA A 241 17.83 5.00 19.97
CA ALA A 241 18.99 4.70 20.81
C ALA A 241 19.53 3.28 20.58
N VAL A 242 18.63 2.30 20.40
CA VAL A 242 18.99 0.92 20.07
C VAL A 242 19.67 0.85 18.71
N ILE A 243 19.08 1.44 17.68
CA ILE A 243 19.65 1.45 16.32
C ILE A 243 21.02 2.13 16.32
N LYS A 244 21.19 3.23 17.04
CA LYS A 244 22.49 3.89 17.20
C LYS A 244 23.55 2.97 17.84
N ALA A 245 23.18 2.21 18.87
CA ALA A 245 24.08 1.26 19.52
C ALA A 245 24.43 0.06 18.62
N VAL A 246 23.44 -0.42 17.85
CA VAL A 246 23.62 -1.45 16.83
C VAL A 246 24.60 -0.96 15.77
N ASP A 247 24.35 0.21 15.16
CA ASP A 247 25.20 0.80 14.13
C ASP A 247 26.64 0.99 14.61
N HIS A 248 26.83 1.53 15.83
CA HIS A 248 28.16 1.68 16.41
C HIS A 248 28.90 0.32 16.48
N THR A 249 28.21 -0.73 16.93
CA THR A 249 28.79 -2.08 17.03
C THR A 249 29.09 -2.67 15.65
N LEU A 250 28.18 -2.52 14.69
CA LEU A 250 28.35 -3.03 13.33
C LEU A 250 29.43 -2.27 12.53
N LEU A 251 29.64 -0.98 12.78
CA LEU A 251 30.63 -0.18 12.07
C LEU A 251 32.01 -0.22 12.71
N HIS A 252 32.10 -0.30 14.04
CA HIS A 252 33.36 -0.12 14.77
C HIS A 252 33.73 -1.28 15.70
N GLY A 253 32.81 -2.19 16.00
CA GLY A 253 33.06 -3.35 16.85
C GLY A 253 33.91 -4.41 16.17
N SER A 254 34.59 -5.22 16.99
CA SER A 254 35.26 -6.45 16.59
C SER A 254 34.27 -7.49 16.05
N GLN A 255 34.76 -8.47 15.30
CA GLN A 255 33.92 -9.56 14.79
C GLN A 255 33.20 -10.33 15.91
N THR A 256 33.85 -10.50 17.07
CA THR A 256 33.24 -11.13 18.24
C THR A 256 32.11 -10.30 18.83
N GLU A 257 32.24 -8.97 18.89
CA GLU A 257 31.17 -8.08 19.37
C GLU A 257 29.97 -8.08 18.42
N LYS A 258 30.23 -8.00 17.10
CA LYS A 258 29.19 -8.12 16.07
C LYS A 258 28.44 -9.45 16.17
N GLN A 259 29.19 -10.54 16.33
CA GLN A 259 28.61 -11.88 16.43
C GLN A 259 27.72 -12.01 17.68
N LYS A 260 28.21 -11.58 18.85
CA LYS A 260 27.43 -11.58 20.10
C LYS A 260 26.14 -10.75 19.98
N LEU A 261 26.21 -9.60 19.31
CA LEU A 261 25.04 -8.79 19.04
C LEU A 261 24.03 -9.56 18.19
N LYS A 262 24.43 -10.15 17.08
CA LYS A 262 23.50 -10.91 16.21
C LYS A 262 22.93 -12.14 16.91
N GLU A 263 23.71 -12.81 17.75
CA GLU A 263 23.27 -13.95 18.58
C GLU A 263 22.18 -13.55 19.58
N SER A 264 22.27 -12.36 20.19
CA SER A 264 21.25 -11.90 21.14
C SER A 264 19.88 -11.70 20.46
N PHE A 265 19.86 -11.34 19.18
CA PHE A 265 18.68 -11.22 18.34
C PHE A 265 18.26 -12.54 17.67
N GLY A 266 19.06 -13.61 17.77
CA GLY A 266 18.82 -14.88 17.07
C GLY A 266 19.09 -14.84 15.56
N LEU A 267 19.86 -13.85 15.08
CA LEU A 267 20.12 -13.57 13.66
C LEU A 267 21.61 -13.75 13.31
N TYR A 268 22.25 -14.73 13.95
CA TYR A 268 23.71 -14.93 13.97
C TYR A 268 24.34 -15.37 12.65
N ASN A 269 23.56 -15.81 11.66
CA ASN A 269 24.05 -16.18 10.32
C ASN A 269 23.99 -15.02 9.32
N LEU A 270 23.45 -13.86 9.71
CA LEU A 270 23.32 -12.71 8.82
C LEU A 270 24.60 -11.87 8.72
N ARG A 271 24.81 -11.29 7.54
CA ARG A 271 25.78 -10.20 7.37
C ARG A 271 25.26 -8.91 8.00
N ASP A 272 26.16 -7.95 8.24
CA ASP A 272 25.85 -6.74 9.02
C ASP A 272 24.67 -5.95 8.42
N ASP A 273 24.61 -5.86 7.08
CA ASP A 273 23.57 -5.15 6.35
C ASP A 273 22.23 -5.92 6.27
N ASP A 274 22.25 -7.25 6.11
CA ASP A 274 21.03 -8.08 6.21
C ASP A 274 20.45 -8.06 7.63
N PHE A 275 21.32 -8.11 8.64
CA PHE A 275 20.93 -7.99 10.04
C PHE A 275 20.26 -6.63 10.29
N ALA A 276 20.89 -5.54 9.85
CA ALA A 276 20.34 -4.20 9.94
C ALA A 276 18.97 -4.07 9.23
N GLN A 277 18.83 -4.61 8.02
CA GLN A 277 17.56 -4.61 7.29
C GLN A 277 16.45 -5.39 8.03
N THR A 278 16.80 -6.51 8.66
CA THR A 278 15.82 -7.33 9.39
C THR A 278 15.22 -6.56 10.58
N LEU A 279 16.00 -5.67 11.22
CA LEU A 279 15.49 -4.83 12.31
C LEU A 279 14.41 -3.86 11.86
N VAL A 280 14.31 -3.53 10.57
CA VAL A 280 13.30 -2.60 10.03
C VAL A 280 11.91 -3.24 9.96
N TYR A 281 11.80 -4.57 9.99
CA TYR A 281 10.53 -5.27 9.74
C TYR A 281 9.36 -4.88 10.65
N PRO A 282 9.53 -4.66 11.97
CA PRO A 282 8.46 -4.12 12.82
C PRO A 282 7.94 -2.76 12.34
N MET A 283 8.78 -1.92 11.72
CA MET A 283 8.36 -0.61 11.22
C MET A 283 7.44 -0.70 10.02
N TYR A 284 7.49 -1.80 9.25
CA TYR A 284 6.59 -1.99 8.11
C TYR A 284 5.13 -2.23 8.51
N SER A 285 4.85 -2.65 9.75
CA SER A 285 3.46 -2.78 10.23
C SER A 285 2.78 -1.42 10.45
N TRP A 286 3.55 -0.34 10.63
CA TRP A 286 3.03 1.01 10.81
C TRP A 286 2.07 1.41 9.68
N GLN A 287 2.44 1.14 8.43
CA GLN A 287 1.58 1.51 7.29
C GLN A 287 0.21 0.83 7.33
N SER A 288 0.11 -0.35 7.97
CA SER A 288 -1.11 -1.15 8.00
C SER A 288 -2.12 -0.68 9.04
N MET A 289 -1.69 0.18 9.97
CA MET A 289 -2.55 0.68 11.03
C MET A 289 -3.79 1.36 10.44
N GLN A 290 -4.96 1.04 11.00
CA GLN A 290 -6.24 1.68 10.68
C GLN A 290 -6.70 2.53 11.87
N ALA A 291 -7.73 3.35 11.69
CA ALA A 291 -8.26 4.15 12.81
C ALA A 291 -8.69 3.25 13.99
N SER A 292 -9.19 2.05 13.69
CA SER A 292 -9.52 1.02 14.68
C SER A 292 -8.31 0.50 15.46
N SER A 293 -7.10 0.49 14.88
CA SER A 293 -5.87 0.01 15.54
C SER A 293 -5.60 0.72 16.88
N TYR A 294 -5.96 2.00 16.97
CA TYR A 294 -5.82 2.76 18.22
C TYR A 294 -6.78 2.28 19.32
N ALA A 295 -7.97 1.81 18.94
CA ALA A 295 -8.94 1.24 19.88
C ALA A 295 -8.55 -0.16 20.37
N ILE A 296 -7.76 -0.90 19.58
CA ILE A 296 -7.23 -2.23 19.91
C ILE A 296 -5.71 -2.22 20.09
N SER A 297 -5.16 -1.15 20.66
CA SER A 297 -3.70 -0.96 20.73
C SER A 297 -2.93 -2.07 21.47
N GLY A 298 -3.57 -2.92 22.27
CA GLY A 298 -2.94 -4.12 22.83
C GLY A 298 -2.73 -5.27 21.83
N GLU A 299 -3.45 -5.27 20.71
CA GLU A 299 -3.50 -6.36 19.73
C GLU A 299 -2.83 -5.99 18.40
N ASP A 300 -2.75 -4.70 18.07
CA ASP A 300 -2.11 -4.25 16.83
C ASP A 300 -0.59 -4.53 16.84
N PRO A 301 -0.03 -5.12 15.77
CA PRO A 301 1.38 -5.54 15.75
C PRO A 301 2.38 -4.42 16.03
N PHE A 302 2.11 -3.19 15.59
CA PHE A 302 3.03 -2.09 15.84
C PHE A 302 3.04 -1.68 17.31
N PHE A 303 1.86 -1.58 17.92
CA PHE A 303 1.77 -1.26 19.33
C PHE A 303 2.29 -2.39 20.21
N GLN A 304 2.13 -3.65 19.82
CA GLN A 304 2.80 -4.79 20.49
C GLN A 304 4.33 -4.65 20.46
N PHE A 305 4.90 -4.26 19.32
CA PHE A 305 6.32 -3.94 19.24
C PHE A 305 6.68 -2.80 20.22
N GLY A 306 5.96 -1.68 20.15
CA GLY A 306 6.23 -0.53 21.02
C GLY A 306 6.15 -0.89 22.51
N HIS A 307 5.11 -1.59 22.94
CA HIS A 307 4.97 -2.06 24.31
C HIS A 307 6.10 -3.01 24.72
N ALA A 308 6.50 -3.93 23.84
CA ALA A 308 7.59 -4.85 24.12
C ALA A 308 8.92 -4.12 24.35
N ILE A 309 9.22 -3.09 23.55
CA ILE A 309 10.42 -2.25 23.74
C ILE A 309 10.37 -1.51 25.08
N GLU A 310 9.20 -1.00 25.45
CA GLU A 310 8.99 -0.16 26.64
C GLU A 310 8.65 -0.94 27.91
N THR A 311 8.86 -2.26 27.93
CA THR A 311 8.57 -3.09 29.10
C THR A 311 9.72 -3.11 30.10
N HIS A 312 9.44 -2.79 31.37
CA HIS A 312 10.35 -2.93 32.50
C HIS A 312 10.53 -4.40 32.92
N PRO A 313 11.57 -4.74 33.70
CA PRO A 313 11.75 -6.11 34.19
C PRO A 313 10.61 -6.66 35.06
N ASP A 314 9.80 -5.78 35.65
CA ASP A 314 8.60 -6.13 36.43
C ASP A 314 7.32 -6.24 35.58
N GLU A 315 7.47 -6.29 34.25
CA GLU A 315 6.40 -6.39 33.24
C GLU A 315 5.49 -5.15 33.12
N THR A 316 5.81 -4.05 33.80
CA THR A 316 5.12 -2.77 33.59
C THR A 316 5.60 -2.07 32.32
N ILE A 317 4.71 -1.33 31.64
CA ILE A 317 5.05 -0.58 30.42
C ILE A 317 5.35 0.88 30.78
N GLU A 318 6.53 1.37 30.38
CA GLU A 318 6.91 2.77 30.53
C GLU A 318 6.12 3.63 29.54
N MET A 319 5.19 4.45 30.04
CA MET A 319 4.34 5.30 29.20
C MET A 319 4.85 6.75 29.11
N SER A 320 5.82 7.16 29.94
CA SER A 320 6.35 8.51 29.88
C SER A 320 7.33 8.67 28.72
N ALA A 321 7.43 9.87 28.15
CA ALA A 321 8.34 10.18 27.04
C ALA A 321 9.84 9.94 27.34
N LYS A 322 10.20 9.52 28.56
CA LYS A 322 11.57 9.15 28.91
C LYS A 322 12.00 7.83 28.26
N GLY A 323 11.06 6.88 28.10
CA GLY A 323 11.36 5.49 27.74
C GLY A 323 12.06 4.71 28.84
N VAL A 324 12.17 3.39 28.69
CA VAL A 324 12.92 2.50 29.60
C VAL A 324 14.43 2.73 29.54
N GLY A 325 14.94 3.24 28.41
CA GLY A 325 16.34 3.55 28.19
C GLY A 325 17.25 2.33 28.02
N MET A 326 18.54 2.60 27.80
CA MET A 326 19.57 1.57 27.61
C MET A 326 20.13 1.09 28.96
N PRO A 327 20.47 -0.21 29.12
CA PRO A 327 20.48 -1.27 28.10
C PRO A 327 19.14 -2.01 27.93
N THR A 328 18.11 -1.68 28.72
CA THR A 328 16.82 -2.37 28.74
C THR A 328 16.16 -2.41 27.36
N ALA A 329 16.07 -1.26 26.69
CA ALA A 329 15.50 -1.15 25.34
C ALA A 329 16.19 -2.09 24.31
N LEU A 330 17.52 -2.20 24.34
CA LEU A 330 18.27 -3.08 23.44
C LEU A 330 17.96 -4.55 23.69
N ASN A 331 17.91 -4.95 24.97
CA ASN A 331 17.58 -6.31 25.34
C ASN A 331 16.13 -6.66 24.96
N ASN A 332 15.21 -5.72 25.13
CA ASN A 332 13.80 -5.88 24.74
C ASN A 332 13.65 -6.01 23.23
N TYR A 333 14.35 -5.20 22.45
CA TYR A 333 14.35 -5.31 20.98
C TYR A 333 14.94 -6.65 20.54
N ALA A 334 16.09 -7.04 21.09
CA ALA A 334 16.71 -8.33 20.81
C ALA A 334 15.76 -9.49 21.10
N LYS A 335 15.09 -9.46 22.27
CA LYS A 335 14.06 -10.44 22.65
C LYS A 335 12.90 -10.45 21.66
N PHE A 336 12.35 -9.30 21.30
CA PHE A 336 11.24 -9.21 20.35
C PHE A 336 11.60 -9.80 18.98
N MET A 337 12.75 -9.42 18.42
CA MET A 337 13.21 -9.97 17.13
C MET A 337 13.45 -11.47 17.21
N LYS A 338 14.05 -11.94 18.30
CA LYS A 338 14.31 -13.36 18.52
C LYS A 338 13.03 -14.19 18.68
N THR A 339 11.96 -13.59 19.20
CA THR A 339 10.66 -14.24 19.36
C THR A 339 9.82 -14.23 18.09
N TYR A 340 9.75 -13.10 17.39
CA TYR A 340 8.76 -12.90 16.32
C TYR A 340 9.33 -12.97 14.91
N TYR A 341 10.63 -12.68 14.72
CA TYR A 341 11.24 -12.59 13.39
C TYR A 341 12.27 -13.69 13.14
N ALA A 342 13.24 -13.90 14.05
CA ALA A 342 14.25 -14.95 13.87
C ALA A 342 13.67 -16.35 13.59
N PRO A 343 12.55 -16.79 14.21
CA PRO A 343 11.96 -18.10 13.93
C PRO A 343 11.29 -18.20 12.55
N GLY A 344 11.08 -17.09 11.83
CA GLY A 344 10.44 -17.10 10.51
C GLY A 344 11.23 -17.89 9.44
N CYS A 345 12.53 -18.07 9.63
CA CYS A 345 13.38 -18.96 8.83
C CYS A 345 13.51 -20.38 9.42
N GLY A 346 12.93 -20.65 10.59
CA GLY A 346 13.37 -21.70 11.51
C GLY A 346 14.43 -21.16 12.47
N ALA A 347 14.19 -21.31 13.78
CA ALA A 347 15.05 -20.69 14.81
C ALA A 347 16.52 -21.15 14.74
N ALA A 348 16.78 -22.36 14.26
CA ALA A 348 18.13 -22.91 14.08
C ALA A 348 18.89 -22.31 12.88
N GLU A 349 18.19 -21.68 11.94
CA GLU A 349 18.80 -21.08 10.74
C GLU A 349 19.49 -19.75 11.04
N GLY A 350 19.32 -19.17 12.24
CA GLY A 350 19.98 -17.91 12.62
C GLY A 350 19.68 -16.76 11.66
N GLY A 351 18.49 -16.75 11.05
CA GLY A 351 18.07 -15.76 10.06
C GLY A 351 18.57 -16.00 8.63
N ALA A 352 19.23 -17.12 8.30
CA ALA A 352 19.86 -17.34 7.00
C ALA A 352 18.96 -17.09 5.78
N CYS A 353 17.64 -17.30 5.89
CA CYS A 353 16.69 -17.04 4.80
C CYS A 353 16.48 -15.55 4.47
N TYR A 354 16.91 -14.62 5.34
CA TYR A 354 16.94 -13.17 5.06
C TYR A 354 18.22 -12.72 4.38
N SER A 355 19.18 -13.62 4.18
CA SER A 355 20.43 -13.30 3.51
C SER A 355 20.15 -12.87 2.08
N THR A 356 20.54 -11.65 1.76
CA THR A 356 20.58 -11.18 0.38
C THR A 356 21.90 -11.50 -0.31
N TYR A 357 22.69 -12.42 0.27
CA TYR A 357 23.89 -12.99 -0.34
C TYR A 357 23.71 -14.44 -0.78
N ASP A 358 22.60 -15.09 -0.39
CA ASP A 358 22.21 -16.41 -0.90
C ASP A 358 21.15 -16.28 -2.00
N TYR A 359 21.59 -16.46 -3.24
CA TYR A 359 20.75 -16.33 -4.43
C TYR A 359 20.06 -17.63 -4.85
N ASN A 360 20.22 -18.69 -4.06
CA ASN A 360 19.56 -19.97 -4.30
C ASN A 360 18.21 -20.09 -3.58
N GLY A 361 17.89 -19.13 -2.70
CA GLY A 361 16.61 -19.08 -2.01
C GLY A 361 15.40 -18.87 -2.93
N GLY A 362 14.23 -19.29 -2.44
CA GLY A 362 12.96 -19.20 -3.18
C GLY A 362 12.61 -17.79 -3.66
N LEU A 363 13.02 -16.76 -2.92
CA LEU A 363 12.90 -15.34 -3.29
C LEU A 363 13.42 -15.05 -4.71
N TYR A 364 14.57 -15.61 -5.06
CA TYR A 364 15.28 -15.33 -6.32
C TYR A 364 14.96 -16.34 -7.43
N LYS A 365 14.52 -17.55 -7.07
CA LYS A 365 14.30 -18.66 -8.00
C LYS A 365 12.84 -18.90 -8.38
N ASP A 366 11.87 -18.46 -7.57
CA ASP A 366 10.46 -18.61 -7.91
C ASP A 366 10.01 -17.51 -8.89
N TRP A 367 10.02 -17.85 -10.17
CA TRP A 367 9.58 -16.97 -11.25
C TRP A 367 8.13 -17.21 -11.66
N SER A 368 7.37 -18.00 -10.90
CA SER A 368 5.95 -18.22 -11.19
C SER A 368 5.17 -16.92 -11.00
N VAL A 369 4.05 -16.77 -11.72
CA VAL A 369 3.13 -15.64 -11.48
C VAL A 369 2.56 -15.68 -10.05
N GLY A 370 2.47 -16.86 -9.45
CA GLY A 370 1.88 -17.09 -8.13
C GLY A 370 2.88 -16.99 -6.97
N ASN A 371 4.12 -16.59 -7.23
CA ASN A 371 5.15 -16.50 -6.20
C ASN A 371 4.69 -15.66 -5.01
N LEU A 372 5.09 -16.08 -3.82
CA LEU A 372 4.76 -15.42 -2.54
C LEU A 372 5.58 -14.15 -2.29
N TRP A 373 6.56 -13.84 -3.15
CA TRP A 373 7.57 -12.81 -2.93
C TRP A 373 7.28 -11.49 -3.65
N ASN A 374 6.11 -11.38 -4.27
CA ASN A 374 5.67 -10.24 -5.08
C ASN A 374 6.74 -9.73 -6.07
N ARG A 375 7.37 -10.66 -6.80
CA ARG A 375 8.39 -10.37 -7.83
C ARG A 375 8.00 -9.27 -8.83
N ARG A 376 6.71 -9.08 -9.07
CA ARG A 376 6.13 -8.05 -9.96
C ARG A 376 6.33 -6.66 -9.39
N TRP A 377 6.04 -6.49 -8.11
CA TRP A 377 6.23 -5.22 -7.43
C TRP A 377 7.71 -4.85 -7.35
N PHE A 378 8.57 -5.83 -7.03
CA PHE A 378 10.02 -5.64 -7.09
C PHE A 378 10.48 -5.18 -8.47
N TRP A 379 9.92 -5.70 -9.57
CA TRP A 379 10.27 -5.24 -10.91
C TRP A 379 9.99 -3.75 -11.10
N MET A 380 8.83 -3.28 -10.66
CA MET A 380 8.45 -1.87 -10.77
C MET A 380 9.34 -0.96 -9.91
N ILE A 381 9.66 -1.38 -8.69
CA ILE A 381 10.60 -0.64 -7.82
C ILE A 381 12.00 -0.61 -8.46
N CYS A 382 12.52 -1.76 -8.89
CA CYS A 382 13.88 -1.88 -9.42
C CYS A 382 14.09 -1.19 -10.78
N ASN A 383 13.00 -0.95 -11.54
CA ASN A 383 13.08 -0.38 -12.88
C ASN A 383 12.58 1.07 -12.96
N GLU A 384 11.46 1.41 -12.30
CA GLU A 384 10.77 2.69 -12.52
C GLU A 384 10.84 3.63 -11.30
N PHE A 385 10.48 3.13 -10.11
CA PHE A 385 10.17 4.02 -8.97
C PHE A 385 11.31 4.19 -7.98
N GLY A 386 12.11 3.14 -7.79
CA GLY A 386 13.27 3.15 -6.91
C GLY A 386 12.99 3.29 -5.43
N TRP A 387 11.73 3.31 -4.96
CA TRP A 387 11.29 3.51 -3.57
C TRP A 387 11.95 2.57 -2.53
N PHE A 388 13.25 2.73 -2.37
CA PHE A 388 14.13 1.95 -1.53
C PHE A 388 14.04 2.57 -0.15
N GLN A 389 13.27 1.92 0.72
CA GLN A 389 13.07 2.34 2.09
C GLN A 389 14.34 2.02 2.88
N ASP A 390 15.26 2.98 2.91
CA ASP A 390 16.59 2.84 3.47
C ASP A 390 16.83 3.73 4.69
N GLY A 391 18.00 3.61 5.32
CA GLY A 391 18.38 4.40 6.49
C GLY A 391 18.83 5.79 6.08
N ASN A 392 18.59 6.79 6.94
CA ASN A 392 19.05 8.14 6.66
C ASN A 392 20.58 8.21 6.78
N PRO A 393 21.33 8.43 5.67
CA PRO A 393 22.79 8.40 5.69
C PRO A 393 23.40 9.57 6.50
N GLY A 394 22.62 10.62 6.76
CA GLY A 394 23.04 11.80 7.54
C GLY A 394 22.55 11.81 8.99
N ASN A 395 21.75 10.83 9.43
CA ASN A 395 21.17 10.80 10.78
C ASN A 395 21.34 9.44 11.47
N TYR A 396 22.41 9.30 12.25
CA TYR A 396 22.66 8.14 13.13
C TYR A 396 21.78 8.07 14.38
N SER A 397 20.76 8.94 14.49
CA SER A 397 19.73 8.91 15.54
C SER A 397 18.35 8.59 14.97
N SER A 398 18.30 7.99 13.77
CA SER A 398 17.07 7.50 13.13
C SER A 398 16.62 6.16 13.74
N ILE A 399 15.34 5.81 13.55
CA ILE A 399 14.76 4.49 13.86
C ILE A 399 15.15 3.39 12.85
N VAL A 400 15.95 3.72 11.83
CA VAL A 400 16.46 2.78 10.81
C VAL A 400 17.98 2.90 10.70
N SER A 401 18.65 1.75 10.68
CA SER A 401 20.11 1.63 10.59
C SER A 401 20.69 2.26 9.32
N SER A 402 21.81 2.94 9.46
CA SER A 402 22.59 3.51 8.35
C SER A 402 23.22 2.47 7.42
N LEU A 403 23.24 1.19 7.81
CA LEU A 403 23.71 0.09 6.96
C LEU A 403 22.66 -0.36 5.94
N VAL A 404 21.38 -0.02 6.14
CA VAL A 404 20.36 -0.20 5.11
C VAL A 404 20.54 0.94 4.10
N THR A 405 21.05 0.61 2.92
CA THR A 405 21.44 1.61 1.90
C THR A 405 20.79 1.32 0.56
N VAL A 406 20.77 2.32 -0.33
CA VAL A 406 20.49 2.13 -1.76
C VAL A 406 21.30 0.96 -2.36
N LYS A 407 22.60 0.83 -2.00
CA LYS A 407 23.45 -0.26 -2.51
C LYS A 407 22.94 -1.64 -2.06
N TYR A 408 22.48 -1.76 -0.83
CA TYR A 408 21.84 -2.97 -0.31
C TYR A 408 20.61 -3.33 -1.15
N LYS A 409 19.72 -2.38 -1.40
CA LYS A 409 18.48 -2.60 -2.18
C LYS A 409 18.76 -2.93 -3.65
N LEU A 410 19.78 -2.31 -4.25
CA LEU A 410 20.22 -2.62 -5.61
C LEU A 410 20.77 -4.05 -5.74
N ARG A 411 21.42 -4.59 -4.69
CA ARG A 411 21.83 -6.00 -4.67
C ARG A 411 20.59 -6.90 -4.82
N GLU A 412 19.56 -6.70 -4.00
CA GLU A 412 18.30 -7.46 -4.10
C GLU A 412 17.73 -7.38 -5.52
N CYS A 413 17.65 -6.19 -6.11
CA CYS A 413 17.18 -6.00 -7.49
C CYS A 413 17.99 -6.82 -8.53
N ASN A 414 19.31 -6.76 -8.44
CA ASN A 414 20.20 -7.41 -9.39
C ASN A 414 20.15 -8.94 -9.29
N HIS A 415 19.92 -9.49 -8.10
CA HIS A 415 19.75 -10.93 -7.93
C HIS A 415 18.32 -11.40 -8.21
N MET A 416 17.33 -10.56 -7.95
CA MET A 416 15.94 -10.83 -8.33
C MET A 416 15.83 -10.97 -9.84
N PHE A 417 16.48 -10.12 -10.62
CA PHE A 417 16.34 -10.11 -12.08
C PHE A 417 17.67 -10.38 -12.79
N PRO A 418 18.17 -11.62 -12.78
CA PRO A 418 19.43 -11.95 -13.44
C PRO A 418 19.34 -11.81 -14.96
N ASN A 419 20.50 -11.72 -15.60
CA ASN A 419 20.63 -11.82 -17.05
C ASN A 419 20.40 -13.26 -17.51
N THR A 420 20.31 -13.47 -18.83
CA THR A 420 20.02 -14.78 -19.43
C THR A 420 21.11 -15.83 -19.16
N ASP A 421 22.34 -15.40 -18.91
CA ASP A 421 23.47 -16.24 -18.53
C ASP A 421 23.51 -16.55 -17.02
N GLY A 422 22.55 -16.06 -16.24
CA GLY A 422 22.48 -16.22 -14.79
C GLY A 422 23.34 -15.24 -13.99
N SER A 423 24.10 -14.36 -14.64
CA SER A 423 24.81 -13.28 -13.96
C SER A 423 23.83 -12.29 -13.33
N PRO A 424 24.21 -11.59 -12.23
CA PRO A 424 23.37 -10.55 -11.65
C PRO A 424 22.98 -9.50 -12.70
N GLY A 425 21.76 -9.00 -12.58
CA GLY A 425 21.28 -7.88 -13.38
C GLY A 425 22.10 -6.60 -13.13
N ASN A 426 21.77 -5.56 -13.89
CA ASN A 426 22.33 -4.23 -13.72
C ASN A 426 21.19 -3.20 -13.68
N PHE A 427 20.35 -3.33 -12.66
CA PHE A 427 19.19 -2.48 -12.45
C PHE A 427 19.62 -1.21 -11.73
N HIS A 428 19.18 -0.08 -12.29
CA HIS A 428 19.18 1.21 -11.64
C HIS A 428 17.83 1.86 -11.97
N PRO A 429 16.96 2.12 -10.99
CA PRO A 429 15.65 2.66 -11.26
C PRO A 429 15.76 4.03 -11.92
N ASN A 430 15.06 4.22 -13.05
CA ASN A 430 15.06 5.50 -13.77
C ASN A 430 14.05 6.49 -13.16
N THR A 431 14.27 6.84 -11.90
CA THR A 431 13.33 7.66 -11.11
C THR A 431 13.12 9.05 -11.72
N TYR A 432 14.19 9.68 -12.22
CA TYR A 432 14.11 10.96 -12.93
C TYR A 432 13.25 10.85 -14.20
N GLY A 433 13.48 9.81 -15.00
CA GLY A 433 12.69 9.56 -16.22
C GLY A 433 11.22 9.32 -15.91
N THR A 434 10.93 8.49 -14.90
CA THR A 434 9.56 8.23 -14.40
C THR A 434 8.88 9.54 -13.98
N ASN A 435 9.53 10.34 -13.14
CA ASN A 435 8.97 11.64 -12.71
C ASN A 435 8.73 12.57 -13.89
N LYS A 436 9.72 12.74 -14.77
CA LYS A 436 9.62 13.62 -15.95
C LYS A 436 8.46 13.20 -16.86
N LYS A 437 8.27 11.90 -17.06
CA LYS A 437 7.23 11.34 -17.94
C LYS A 437 5.82 11.55 -17.39
N HIS A 438 5.65 11.51 -16.07
CA HIS A 438 4.34 11.51 -15.42
C HIS A 438 4.00 12.81 -14.67
N GLY A 439 4.36 13.95 -15.27
CA GLY A 439 3.95 15.26 -14.75
C GLY A 439 4.88 15.88 -13.69
N GLY A 440 6.09 15.35 -13.54
CA GLY A 440 7.15 15.95 -12.72
C GLY A 440 7.14 15.56 -11.24
N GLY A 441 6.61 14.37 -10.92
CA GLY A 441 6.55 13.85 -9.55
C GLY A 441 5.68 14.73 -8.64
N TRP A 442 6.28 15.34 -7.61
CA TRP A 442 5.59 16.33 -6.76
C TRP A 442 5.00 17.54 -7.50
N ASN A 443 5.42 17.79 -8.74
CA ASN A 443 4.90 18.89 -9.55
C ASN A 443 3.65 18.53 -10.35
N ILE A 444 3.12 17.30 -10.23
CA ILE A 444 1.97 16.88 -11.03
C ILE A 444 0.80 17.85 -10.87
N ARG A 445 0.26 18.24 -12.02
CA ARG A 445 -0.98 19.02 -12.14
C ARG A 445 -1.92 18.29 -13.07
N ALA A 446 -3.15 18.10 -12.62
CA ALA A 446 -4.19 17.41 -13.38
C ALA A 446 -5.54 18.09 -13.14
N ASN A 447 -6.39 18.08 -14.16
CA ASN A 447 -7.76 18.59 -14.02
C ASN A 447 -8.62 17.54 -13.32
N ASN A 448 -9.39 17.98 -12.33
CA ASN A 448 -10.31 17.20 -11.52
C ASN A 448 -9.61 16.02 -10.81
N LEU A 449 -8.59 16.33 -10.00
CA LEU A 449 -7.85 15.35 -9.20
C LEU A 449 -7.98 15.65 -7.71
N PHE A 450 -8.63 14.74 -6.97
CA PHE A 450 -8.71 14.80 -5.51
C PHE A 450 -7.66 13.86 -4.91
N VAL A 451 -6.78 14.39 -4.06
CA VAL A 451 -5.68 13.65 -3.44
C VAL A 451 -5.86 13.64 -1.93
N VAL A 452 -5.70 12.48 -1.32
CA VAL A 452 -5.78 12.31 0.15
C VAL A 452 -4.49 11.66 0.65
N ASN A 453 -3.98 12.08 1.81
CA ASN A 453 -2.94 11.35 2.54
C ASN A 453 -3.29 11.22 4.02
N GLY A 454 -2.78 10.19 4.68
CA GLY A 454 -2.71 10.16 6.14
C GLY A 454 -1.60 11.09 6.66
N GLN A 455 -1.78 11.70 7.83
CA GLN A 455 -0.73 12.49 8.50
C GLN A 455 0.51 11.65 8.84
N PHE A 456 0.34 10.41 9.27
CA PHE A 456 1.43 9.51 9.63
C PHE A 456 1.64 8.39 8.62
N ASP A 457 1.03 8.50 7.44
CA ASP A 457 1.30 7.61 6.31
C ASP A 457 2.78 7.72 5.90
N PRO A 458 3.56 6.63 5.93
CA PRO A 458 4.98 6.67 5.57
C PRO A 458 5.19 7.03 4.09
N TRP A 459 4.20 6.74 3.23
CA TRP A 459 4.22 7.13 1.82
C TRP A 459 3.95 8.62 1.58
N ARG A 460 3.49 9.36 2.60
CA ARG A 460 3.26 10.82 2.51
C ARG A 460 4.50 11.57 2.04
N SER A 461 5.69 11.12 2.44
CA SER A 461 6.95 11.75 2.06
C SER A 461 7.23 11.71 0.55
N ALA A 462 6.60 10.80 -0.21
CA ALA A 462 6.67 10.75 -1.67
C ALA A 462 5.38 11.24 -2.35
N SER A 463 4.42 11.80 -1.62
CA SER A 463 3.16 12.31 -2.17
C SER A 463 3.14 13.84 -2.29
N LEU A 464 2.03 14.39 -2.80
CA LEU A 464 1.80 15.85 -2.84
C LEU A 464 1.64 16.50 -1.46
N SER A 465 1.49 15.70 -0.42
CA SER A 465 1.44 16.14 0.98
C SER A 465 2.81 16.07 1.67
N SER A 466 3.87 15.77 0.92
CA SER A 466 5.24 15.71 1.44
C SER A 466 5.71 17.10 1.90
N ARG A 467 6.49 17.13 2.99
CA ARG A 467 7.22 18.34 3.40
C ARG A 467 8.38 18.69 2.46
N TRP A 468 8.86 17.70 1.72
CA TRP A 468 9.94 17.82 0.74
C TRP A 468 9.42 18.27 -0.63
N ALA A 469 8.10 18.15 -0.85
CA ALA A 469 7.45 18.67 -2.03
C ALA A 469 7.35 20.21 -2.01
N PRO A 470 7.33 20.87 -3.18
CA PRO A 470 6.89 22.26 -3.28
C PRO A 470 5.51 22.43 -2.64
N LYS A 471 5.31 23.51 -1.88
CA LYS A 471 4.02 23.79 -1.21
C LYS A 471 2.88 23.76 -2.24
N PHE A 472 2.00 22.77 -2.11
CA PHE A 472 0.84 22.65 -2.98
C PHE A 472 -0.23 23.67 -2.59
N ARG A 473 -0.84 24.34 -3.57
CA ARG A 473 -1.98 25.23 -3.37
C ARG A 473 -3.19 24.62 -4.07
N ASN A 474 -4.23 24.35 -3.30
CA ASN A 474 -5.49 23.83 -3.83
C ASN A 474 -6.06 24.77 -4.88
N THR A 475 -6.58 24.18 -5.95
CA THR A 475 -7.27 24.88 -7.06
C THR A 475 -8.68 24.31 -7.19
N PRO A 476 -9.59 24.96 -7.95
CA PRO A 476 -10.90 24.38 -8.24
C PRO A 476 -10.86 23.00 -8.91
N HIS A 477 -9.75 22.62 -9.54
CA HIS A 477 -9.59 21.38 -10.30
C HIS A 477 -8.61 20.39 -9.66
N GLN A 478 -7.91 20.77 -8.59
CA GLN A 478 -7.01 19.84 -7.90
C GLN A 478 -6.91 20.20 -6.43
N LEU A 479 -7.29 19.25 -5.59
CA LEU A 479 -7.30 19.40 -4.14
C LEU A 479 -6.43 18.32 -3.51
N VAL A 480 -5.66 18.72 -2.51
CA VAL A 480 -4.87 17.83 -1.64
C VAL A 480 -5.40 18.01 -0.22
N GLU A 481 -5.79 16.90 0.40
CA GLU A 481 -6.26 16.83 1.79
C GLU A 481 -5.41 15.85 2.60
N VAL A 482 -5.31 16.13 3.89
CA VAL A 482 -4.66 15.24 4.86
C VAL A 482 -5.66 14.84 5.93
N ILE A 483 -5.74 13.55 6.24
CA ILE A 483 -6.44 13.01 7.40
C ILE A 483 -5.50 13.13 8.60
N LYS A 484 -5.87 13.93 9.58
CA LYS A 484 -5.13 14.10 10.84
C LYS A 484 -5.07 12.76 11.57
N GLY A 485 -3.90 12.40 12.11
CA GLY A 485 -3.66 11.10 12.73
C GLY A 485 -3.67 9.90 11.76
N GLY A 486 -4.06 10.11 10.50
CA GLY A 486 -4.30 9.01 9.57
C GLY A 486 -3.04 8.34 9.06
N HIS A 487 -3.17 7.07 8.70
CA HIS A 487 -2.13 6.27 8.07
C HIS A 487 -2.51 5.95 6.63
N HIS A 488 -1.96 4.87 6.08
CA HIS A 488 -2.08 4.55 4.68
C HIS A 488 -3.52 4.24 4.27
N CYS A 489 -4.09 5.10 3.41
CA CYS A 489 -5.42 4.98 2.82
C CYS A 489 -6.58 4.83 3.81
N TRP A 490 -6.55 5.59 4.90
CA TRP A 490 -7.66 5.62 5.88
C TRP A 490 -9.01 6.05 5.31
N ASP A 491 -9.03 6.79 4.20
CA ASP A 491 -10.26 7.15 3.49
C ASP A 491 -10.92 5.96 2.77
N TRP A 492 -10.21 4.86 2.53
CA TRP A 492 -10.72 3.72 1.75
C TRP A 492 -11.71 2.85 2.53
N ASN A 493 -11.57 2.79 3.86
CA ASN A 493 -12.47 2.06 4.77
C ASN A 493 -13.22 3.05 5.68
N LEU A 494 -14.50 3.24 5.37
CA LEU A 494 -15.36 4.22 6.03
C LEU A 494 -15.66 3.88 7.49
N TYR A 495 -15.49 2.62 7.95
CA TYR A 495 -15.58 2.31 9.38
C TYR A 495 -14.54 3.07 10.22
N GLY A 496 -13.46 3.57 9.60
CA GLY A 496 -12.52 4.45 10.27
C GLY A 496 -13.18 5.70 10.87
N ALA A 497 -14.29 6.17 10.31
CA ALA A 497 -15.04 7.31 10.80
C ALA A 497 -15.71 7.10 12.17
N ILE A 498 -15.88 5.84 12.60
CA ILE A 498 -16.36 5.51 13.97
C ILE A 498 -15.31 5.91 15.01
N TYR A 499 -14.03 5.78 14.66
CA TYR A 499 -12.90 6.00 15.56
C TYR A 499 -12.29 7.40 15.39
N ASP A 500 -12.28 7.93 14.17
CA ASP A 500 -11.74 9.26 13.87
C ASP A 500 -12.66 10.06 12.93
N HIS A 501 -13.26 11.12 13.48
CA HIS A 501 -14.15 12.02 12.74
C HIS A 501 -13.48 12.75 11.56
N ASP A 502 -12.15 12.83 11.53
CA ASP A 502 -11.42 13.46 10.43
C ASP A 502 -11.51 12.63 9.14
N VAL A 503 -11.65 11.30 9.25
CA VAL A 503 -11.96 10.40 8.12
C VAL A 503 -13.27 10.86 7.47
N LYS A 504 -14.33 11.05 8.27
CA LYS A 504 -15.63 11.53 7.77
C LYS A 504 -15.50 12.87 7.07
N ARG A 505 -14.78 13.83 7.69
CA ARG A 505 -14.58 15.18 7.14
C ARG A 505 -13.92 15.12 5.75
N VAL A 506 -12.86 14.34 5.59
CA VAL A 506 -12.13 14.25 4.33
C VAL A 506 -12.93 13.52 3.26
N VAL A 507 -13.58 12.39 3.62
CA VAL A 507 -14.44 11.64 2.68
C VAL A 507 -15.60 12.51 2.19
N ASP A 508 -16.31 13.21 3.09
CA ASP A 508 -17.41 14.11 2.71
C ASP A 508 -16.95 15.23 1.78
N LYS A 509 -15.78 15.81 2.07
CA LYS A 509 -15.20 16.86 1.23
C LYS A 509 -14.85 16.32 -0.16
N GLY A 510 -14.24 15.14 -0.24
CA GLY A 510 -13.88 14.52 -1.50
C GLY A 510 -15.09 14.13 -2.33
N VAL A 511 -16.10 13.47 -1.73
CA VAL A 511 -17.34 13.08 -2.42
C VAL A 511 -18.04 14.32 -2.98
N LYS A 512 -18.17 15.37 -2.17
CA LYS A 512 -18.76 16.65 -2.61
C LYS A 512 -17.97 17.28 -3.77
N THR A 513 -16.65 17.19 -3.74
CA THR A 513 -15.76 17.72 -4.79
C THR A 513 -15.95 16.95 -6.09
N VAL A 514 -15.91 15.62 -6.03
CA VAL A 514 -16.16 14.72 -7.17
C VAL A 514 -17.54 14.96 -7.77
N GLN A 515 -18.60 15.05 -6.94
CA GLN A 515 -19.94 15.41 -7.40
C GLN A 515 -19.96 16.77 -8.12
N GLY A 516 -19.20 17.75 -7.61
CA GLY A 516 -19.05 19.06 -8.25
C GLY A 516 -18.48 18.98 -9.66
N TRP A 517 -17.38 18.22 -9.83
CA TRP A 517 -16.75 18.02 -11.14
C TRP A 517 -17.63 17.20 -12.09
N VAL A 518 -18.31 16.16 -11.60
CA VAL A 518 -19.27 15.40 -12.42
C VAL A 518 -20.44 16.26 -12.88
N LYS A 519 -20.98 17.14 -12.02
CA LYS A 519 -22.01 18.12 -12.41
C LYS A 519 -21.52 19.09 -13.48
N GLN A 520 -20.25 19.51 -13.43
CA GLN A 520 -19.65 20.34 -14.48
C GLN A 520 -19.50 19.57 -15.80
N TRP A 521 -19.15 18.28 -15.73
CA TRP A 521 -19.09 17.42 -16.90
C TRP A 521 -20.46 17.30 -17.59
N TYR A 522 -21.54 17.06 -16.85
CA TYR A 522 -22.90 17.01 -17.43
C TYR A 522 -23.29 18.34 -18.09
N LYS A 523 -22.95 19.48 -17.48
CA LYS A 523 -23.20 20.80 -18.09
C LYS A 523 -22.45 21.00 -19.42
N ALA A 524 -21.27 20.40 -19.55
CA ALA A 524 -20.50 20.43 -20.80
C ALA A 524 -21.00 19.41 -21.84
N HIS A 525 -21.84 18.45 -21.45
CA HIS A 525 -22.37 17.39 -22.31
C HIS A 525 -23.91 17.38 -22.26
N PRO A 526 -24.59 18.40 -22.83
CA PRO A 526 -26.05 18.57 -22.69
C PRO A 526 -26.88 17.45 -23.31
N ASN A 527 -26.27 16.60 -24.14
CA ASN A 527 -26.91 15.42 -24.72
C ASN A 527 -26.91 14.20 -23.79
N VAL A 528 -26.29 14.31 -22.61
CA VAL A 528 -26.28 13.27 -21.58
C VAL A 528 -27.11 13.76 -20.40
N GLU A 529 -28.15 13.02 -20.04
CA GLU A 529 -29.01 13.36 -18.91
C GLU A 529 -28.24 13.27 -17.59
N ASN A 530 -28.41 14.27 -16.71
CA ASN A 530 -27.82 14.25 -15.39
C ASN A 530 -28.68 13.40 -14.46
N SER A 531 -28.18 12.21 -14.16
CA SER A 531 -28.82 11.21 -13.33
C SER A 531 -28.48 11.24 -11.85
N MET A 532 -27.61 12.16 -11.45
CA MET A 532 -27.02 12.13 -10.13
C MET A 532 -28.10 12.24 -9.05
N PRO A 533 -28.12 11.33 -8.06
CA PRO A 533 -29.10 11.36 -6.98
C PRO A 533 -29.10 12.70 -6.23
N SER A 534 -30.29 13.19 -5.86
CA SER A 534 -30.42 14.48 -5.19
C SER A 534 -29.97 14.46 -3.73
N LYS A 535 -30.14 13.32 -3.04
CA LYS A 535 -29.69 13.08 -1.66
C LYS A 535 -29.33 11.61 -1.47
N VAL A 536 -28.16 11.36 -0.90
CA VAL A 536 -27.65 10.02 -0.56
C VAL A 536 -27.00 10.11 0.81
N ASN A 537 -27.30 9.15 1.67
CA ASN A 537 -26.57 8.97 2.92
C ASN A 537 -25.75 7.68 2.85
N TYR A 538 -24.53 7.78 2.31
CA TYR A 538 -23.59 6.64 2.25
C TYR A 538 -22.97 6.31 3.62
N TRP A 539 -23.25 7.08 4.66
CA TRP A 539 -22.88 6.73 6.04
C TRP A 539 -23.92 5.87 6.75
N ALA A 540 -25.11 5.69 6.16
CA ALA A 540 -26.17 4.89 6.76
C ALA A 540 -25.69 3.46 7.02
N GLY A 541 -25.78 3.01 8.28
CA GLY A 541 -25.27 1.70 8.71
C GLY A 541 -23.80 1.68 9.15
N ILE A 542 -23.12 2.85 9.14
CA ILE A 542 -21.76 3.04 9.67
C ILE A 542 -21.78 4.00 10.86
N LEU A 543 -22.38 5.18 10.67
CA LEU A 543 -22.58 6.24 11.67
C LEU A 543 -24.08 6.48 11.87
#